data_AF-A0A1H6RY21-F1
#
_entry.id   AF-A0A1H6RY21-F1
#
_cell.length_a   1.000
_cell.length_b   1.000
_cell.length_c   1.000
_cell.angle_alpha   90.00
_cell.angle_beta   90.00
_cell.angle_gamma   90.00
#
_symmetry.space_group_name_H-M   'P 1'
#
loop_
_entity.id
_entity.type
_entity.pdbx_description
1 polymer ?
#
loop_
_entity_poly.entity_id
_entity_poly.type
_entity_poly.pdbx_seq_one_letter_code
_entity_poly.pdbx_strand_id
1 'polypeptide(L)'
;MYNLLVTAIEGAWDQGFYEYDKSRFLEYTNETIASAFKRLSDSHIKNLKSYPCLFAYEGKNSNTRIGCLTSITERGRNLLIEFELEQDVEPIPYSQIQPIATLLDIREWEMNRTHWAVKDEDLFQRLQHQGILEPDKQIKTTKLDRPITEKSPNPKVKKVQGFIGKVLGLEQEDGYEVFYRGHSNKKQYKLEPSLFRKDEKGNYLYKDNEHILYRELLVSNSADFQSDIYTLDRLVRMQHYSLPTRLLDITSNPLIALYFACKSSIDEEGEVIIFSIKREDIKYFDSDLASCIANLARLLQTEKE
;
A
#
# COMPACT_ATOMS: atom_id res chain seq x y z
N MET A 1 -11.02 11.95 3.88
CA MET A 1 -10.72 11.21 2.63
C MET A 1 -11.54 11.77 1.50
N TYR A 2 -11.02 11.74 0.29
CA TYR A 2 -11.74 12.10 -0.93
C TYR A 2 -11.26 11.24 -2.12
N ASN A 3 -12.09 11.14 -3.17
CA ASN A 3 -11.71 10.52 -4.44
C ASN A 3 -11.14 11.58 -5.39
N LEU A 4 -9.93 11.36 -5.91
CA LEU A 4 -9.37 12.13 -7.01
C LEU A 4 -9.58 11.34 -8.30
N LEU A 5 -10.35 11.89 -9.23
CA LEU A 5 -10.68 11.26 -10.50
C LEU A 5 -10.10 12.10 -11.64
N VAL A 6 -9.16 11.53 -12.39
CA VAL A 6 -8.44 12.22 -13.46
C VAL A 6 -8.68 11.52 -14.78
N THR A 7 -8.89 12.28 -15.85
CA THR A 7 -9.04 11.77 -17.22
C THR A 7 -8.38 12.68 -18.26
N ALA A 8 -7.82 12.11 -19.33
CA ALA A 8 -7.40 12.85 -20.52
C ALA A 8 -8.57 13.29 -21.42
N ILE A 9 -9.76 12.71 -21.24
CA ILE A 9 -10.89 12.91 -22.15
C ILE A 9 -11.63 14.19 -21.75
N GLU A 10 -11.40 15.28 -22.47
CA GLU A 10 -12.14 16.53 -22.26
C GLU A 10 -13.66 16.33 -22.41
N GLY A 11 -14.43 16.92 -21.51
CA GLY A 11 -15.89 16.80 -21.49
C GLY A 11 -16.42 15.49 -20.89
N ALA A 12 -15.55 14.57 -20.46
CA ALA A 12 -15.95 13.31 -19.82
C ALA A 12 -16.86 13.53 -18.60
N TRP A 13 -16.57 14.56 -17.80
CA TRP A 13 -17.34 14.84 -16.58
C TRP A 13 -18.73 15.42 -16.84
N ASP A 14 -19.07 15.77 -18.09
CA ASP A 14 -20.40 16.28 -18.45
C ASP A 14 -21.39 15.14 -18.77
N GLN A 15 -20.93 13.89 -18.83
CA GLN A 15 -21.75 12.72 -19.17
C GLN A 15 -22.46 12.08 -17.96
N GLY A 16 -22.04 12.39 -16.72
CA GLY A 16 -22.57 11.79 -15.50
C GLY A 16 -22.10 10.35 -15.20
N PHE A 17 -21.28 9.77 -16.07
CA PHE A 17 -20.65 8.47 -15.87
C PHE A 17 -19.26 8.41 -16.51
N TYR A 18 -18.42 7.48 -16.05
CA TYR A 18 -17.10 7.24 -16.63
C TYR A 18 -16.66 5.80 -16.41
N GLU A 19 -15.85 5.26 -17.32
CA GLU A 19 -15.32 3.89 -17.22
C GLU A 19 -13.80 3.90 -17.05
N TYR A 20 -13.32 3.35 -15.93
CA TYR A 20 -11.91 3.17 -15.64
C TYR A 20 -11.50 1.71 -15.88
N ASP A 21 -10.34 1.48 -16.49
CA ASP A 21 -9.69 0.17 -16.38
C ASP A 21 -9.27 -0.06 -14.92
N LYS A 22 -9.46 -1.27 -14.39
CA LYS A 22 -9.15 -1.61 -12.98
C LYS A 22 -7.69 -1.34 -12.60
N SER A 23 -6.75 -1.38 -13.55
CA SER A 23 -5.36 -1.00 -13.30
C SER A 23 -5.17 0.48 -12.95
N ARG A 24 -6.16 1.33 -13.25
CA ARG A 24 -6.20 2.77 -12.95
C ARG A 24 -6.78 3.09 -11.59
N PHE A 25 -7.47 2.12 -11.00
CA PHE A 25 -8.07 2.26 -9.69
C PHE A 25 -7.02 2.12 -8.60
N LEU A 26 -7.02 3.05 -7.66
CA LEU A 26 -6.06 3.19 -6.57
C LEU A 26 -4.63 3.52 -7.05
N GLU A 27 -4.45 3.87 -8.32
CA GLU A 27 -3.18 4.43 -8.80
C GLU A 27 -2.90 5.71 -8.00
N TYR A 28 -1.66 5.89 -7.52
CA TYR A 28 -1.26 7.00 -6.63
C TYR A 28 -1.98 7.11 -5.27
N THR A 29 -2.70 6.07 -4.86
CA THR A 29 -3.21 5.92 -3.49
C THR A 29 -2.11 5.37 -2.59
N ASN A 30 -2.05 5.82 -1.32
CA ASN A 30 -1.13 5.24 -0.34
C ASN A 30 -1.40 3.73 -0.18
N GLU A 31 -0.35 2.92 -0.11
CA GLU A 31 -0.43 1.45 -0.03
C GLU A 31 -1.35 0.95 1.09
N THR A 32 -1.35 1.63 2.25
CA THR A 32 -2.22 1.28 3.38
C THR A 32 -3.71 1.42 3.06
N ILE A 33 -4.09 2.37 2.21
CA ILE A 33 -5.47 2.59 1.77
C ILE A 33 -5.76 1.71 0.55
N ALA A 34 -4.82 1.63 -0.39
CA ALA A 34 -4.97 0.83 -1.60
C ALA A 34 -5.20 -0.66 -1.27
N SER A 35 -4.47 -1.18 -0.28
CA SER A 35 -4.66 -2.56 0.20
C SER A 35 -6.06 -2.81 0.77
N ALA A 36 -6.68 -1.82 1.42
CA ALA A 36 -8.04 -1.93 1.96
C ALA A 36 -9.11 -1.97 0.84
N PHE A 37 -8.90 -1.27 -0.27
CA PHE A 37 -9.84 -1.21 -1.40
C PHE A 37 -9.54 -2.19 -2.54
N LYS A 38 -8.50 -3.03 -2.41
CA LYS A 38 -8.04 -3.95 -3.46
C LYS A 38 -9.12 -4.94 -3.93
N ARG A 39 -10.05 -5.30 -3.05
CA ARG A 39 -11.29 -6.03 -3.38
C ARG A 39 -12.48 -5.18 -2.96
N LEU A 40 -13.33 -4.81 -3.90
CA LEU A 40 -14.50 -3.99 -3.61
C LEU A 40 -15.63 -4.88 -3.10
N SER A 41 -15.84 -4.90 -1.78
CA SER A 41 -17.08 -5.42 -1.19
C SER A 41 -18.15 -4.31 -1.20
N ASP A 42 -19.40 -4.66 -0.92
CA ASP A 42 -20.48 -3.68 -0.82
C ASP A 42 -20.18 -2.60 0.23
N SER A 43 -19.47 -2.95 1.31
CA SER A 43 -19.06 -2.01 2.35
C SER A 43 -18.01 -1.02 1.81
N HIS A 44 -17.05 -1.50 1.03
CA HIS A 44 -16.05 -0.66 0.37
C HIS A 44 -16.67 0.27 -0.67
N ILE A 45 -17.60 -0.21 -1.50
CA ILE A 45 -18.36 0.61 -2.45
C ILE A 45 -19.13 1.72 -1.72
N LYS A 46 -19.78 1.38 -0.61
CA LYS A 46 -20.50 2.36 0.22
C LYS A 46 -19.56 3.44 0.76
N ASN A 47 -18.36 3.07 1.19
CA ASN A 47 -17.35 4.01 1.67
C ASN A 47 -16.89 4.95 0.55
N LEU A 48 -16.52 4.41 -0.62
CA LEU A 48 -16.08 5.22 -1.77
C LEU A 48 -17.15 6.22 -2.22
N LYS A 49 -18.42 5.81 -2.23
CA LYS A 49 -19.57 6.69 -2.52
C LYS A 49 -19.82 7.76 -1.47
N SER A 50 -19.41 7.52 -0.22
CA SER A 50 -19.56 8.50 0.85
C SER A 50 -18.52 9.62 0.79
N TYR A 51 -17.37 9.38 0.14
CA TYR A 51 -16.31 10.37 0.02
C TYR A 51 -16.63 11.44 -1.04
N PRO A 52 -16.30 12.71 -0.77
CA PRO A 52 -16.35 13.74 -1.80
C PRO A 52 -15.37 13.41 -2.92
N CYS A 53 -15.65 13.93 -4.11
CA CYS A 53 -14.86 13.71 -5.31
C CYS A 53 -14.30 15.03 -5.83
N LEU A 54 -13.03 15.03 -6.21
CA LEU A 54 -12.40 16.05 -7.01
C LEU A 54 -12.18 15.48 -8.42
N PHE A 55 -12.97 15.96 -9.36
CA PHE A 55 -12.90 15.60 -10.77
C PHE A 55 -11.94 16.56 -11.47
N ALA A 56 -10.91 16.01 -12.11
CA ALA A 56 -9.87 16.77 -12.79
C ALA A 56 -9.61 16.20 -14.19
N TYR A 57 -8.91 16.98 -15.01
CA TYR A 57 -8.39 16.52 -16.29
C TYR A 57 -6.88 16.42 -16.22
N GLU A 58 -6.29 15.61 -17.08
CA GLU A 58 -4.83 15.58 -17.23
C GLU A 58 -4.28 16.97 -17.62
N GLY A 59 -3.10 17.30 -17.12
CA GLY A 59 -2.48 18.61 -17.28
C GLY A 59 -2.85 19.62 -16.19
N LYS A 60 -2.54 20.90 -16.43
CA LYS A 60 -2.65 21.98 -15.43
C LYS A 60 -3.55 23.15 -15.85
N ASN A 61 -4.16 23.06 -17.03
CA ASN A 61 -4.88 24.17 -17.66
C ASN A 61 -6.40 24.07 -17.51
N SER A 62 -6.90 22.95 -17.02
CA SER A 62 -8.34 22.67 -16.96
C SER A 62 -8.91 22.95 -15.57
N ASN A 63 -10.21 23.23 -15.52
CA ASN A 63 -10.90 23.38 -14.26
C ASN A 63 -11.17 22.01 -13.62
N THR A 64 -11.13 21.98 -12.30
CA THR A 64 -11.55 20.87 -11.46
C THR A 64 -12.98 21.10 -10.98
N ARG A 65 -13.70 20.03 -10.68
CA ARG A 65 -15.10 20.08 -10.22
C ARG A 65 -15.28 19.19 -8.99
N ILE A 66 -16.22 19.56 -8.13
CA ILE A 66 -16.56 18.79 -6.94
C ILE A 66 -17.84 18.01 -7.19
N GLY A 67 -17.94 16.81 -6.61
CA GLY A 67 -19.16 16.02 -6.65
C GLY A 67 -19.08 14.79 -5.77
N CYS A 68 -19.92 13.80 -6.06
CA CYS A 68 -19.95 12.52 -5.35
C CYS A 68 -20.27 11.36 -6.31
N LEU A 69 -19.83 10.14 -5.94
CA LEU A 69 -20.18 8.94 -6.70
C LEU A 69 -21.57 8.44 -6.29
N THR A 70 -22.43 8.20 -7.26
CA THR A 70 -23.77 7.64 -7.06
C THR A 70 -23.82 6.14 -7.32
N SER A 71 -22.94 5.61 -8.16
CA SER A 71 -22.83 4.18 -8.47
C SER A 71 -21.39 3.78 -8.76
N ILE A 72 -21.03 2.55 -8.37
CA ILE A 72 -19.76 1.91 -8.74
C ILE A 72 -20.10 0.46 -9.10
N THR A 73 -19.84 0.06 -10.34
CA THR A 73 -20.15 -1.28 -10.85
C THR A 73 -18.91 -1.91 -11.47
N GLU A 74 -18.55 -3.11 -11.01
CA GLU A 74 -17.50 -3.92 -11.63
C GLU A 74 -17.97 -4.57 -12.93
N ARG A 75 -17.25 -4.33 -14.04
CA ARG A 75 -17.52 -4.90 -15.36
C ARG A 75 -16.27 -5.57 -15.93
N GLY A 76 -16.00 -6.79 -15.45
CA GLY A 76 -14.83 -7.56 -15.89
C GLY A 76 -13.51 -6.85 -15.52
N ARG A 77 -12.83 -6.26 -16.51
CA ARG A 77 -11.59 -5.50 -16.33
C ARG A 77 -11.80 -4.02 -16.02
N ASN A 78 -13.04 -3.53 -16.09
CA ASN A 78 -13.36 -2.12 -15.90
C ASN A 78 -14.19 -1.88 -14.64
N LEU A 79 -14.19 -0.63 -14.19
CA LEU A 79 -15.07 -0.05 -13.19
C LEU A 79 -15.89 1.03 -13.87
N LEU A 80 -17.20 0.83 -13.93
CA LEU A 80 -18.13 1.89 -14.31
C LEU A 80 -18.49 2.68 -13.06
N ILE A 81 -18.30 3.99 -13.11
CA ILE A 81 -18.79 4.92 -12.11
C ILE A 81 -19.91 5.77 -12.68
N GLU A 82 -20.90 6.07 -11.85
CA GLU A 82 -21.87 7.13 -12.07
C GLU A 82 -21.69 8.16 -10.95
N PHE A 83 -21.89 9.44 -11.26
CA PHE A 83 -21.60 10.52 -10.34
C PHE A 83 -22.50 11.73 -10.57
N GLU A 84 -22.61 12.55 -9.54
CA GLU A 84 -23.28 13.84 -9.57
C GLU A 84 -22.29 14.94 -9.19
N LEU A 85 -22.26 16.00 -10.00
CA LEU A 85 -21.46 17.20 -9.73
C LEU A 85 -22.25 18.18 -8.87
N GLU A 86 -21.55 18.83 -7.95
CA GLU A 86 -22.15 19.83 -7.07
C GLU A 86 -22.39 21.13 -7.85
N GLN A 87 -23.65 21.39 -8.23
CA GLN A 87 -23.99 22.54 -9.08
C GLN A 87 -23.81 23.88 -8.37
N ASP A 88 -23.88 23.88 -7.04
CA ASP A 88 -23.67 25.07 -6.23
C ASP A 88 -22.19 25.43 -6.10
N VAL A 89 -21.25 24.60 -6.59
CA VAL A 89 -19.81 24.88 -6.56
C VAL A 89 -19.32 25.24 -7.96
N GLU A 90 -18.82 26.47 -8.13
CA GLU A 90 -18.22 26.87 -9.40
C GLU A 90 -16.99 26.01 -9.73
N PRO A 91 -16.72 25.71 -11.01
CA PRO A 91 -15.51 25.00 -11.42
C PRO A 91 -14.24 25.72 -10.92
N ILE A 92 -13.38 24.99 -10.22
CA ILE A 92 -12.17 25.52 -9.57
C ILE A 92 -11.00 25.39 -10.54
N PRO A 93 -10.40 26.49 -11.03
CA PRO A 93 -9.21 26.42 -11.86
C PRO A 93 -8.09 25.61 -11.20
N TYR A 94 -7.42 24.72 -11.94
CA TYR A 94 -6.33 23.93 -11.36
C TYR A 94 -5.18 24.79 -10.82
N SER A 95 -4.99 26.01 -11.34
CA SER A 95 -4.04 26.98 -10.80
C SER A 95 -4.30 27.38 -9.34
N GLN A 96 -5.53 27.22 -8.83
CA GLN A 96 -5.88 27.40 -7.42
C GLN A 96 -5.64 26.13 -6.59
N ILE A 97 -5.71 24.95 -7.19
CA ILE A 97 -5.41 23.67 -6.54
C ILE A 97 -3.89 23.44 -6.45
N GLN A 98 -3.14 23.84 -7.49
CA GLN A 98 -1.70 23.61 -7.61
C GLN A 98 -0.88 24.02 -6.37
N PRO A 99 -1.10 25.20 -5.75
CA PRO A 99 -0.35 25.61 -4.55
C PRO A 99 -0.58 24.72 -3.32
N ILE A 100 -1.72 24.00 -3.27
CA ILE A 100 -2.08 23.09 -2.17
C ILE A 100 -2.08 21.62 -2.58
N ALA A 101 -1.60 21.29 -3.78
CA ALA A 101 -1.54 19.92 -4.27
C ALA A 101 -0.86 18.98 -3.25
N THR A 102 0.28 19.38 -2.69
CA THR A 102 0.98 18.62 -1.65
C THR A 102 0.15 18.41 -0.38
N LEU A 103 -0.67 19.39 0.03
CA LEU A 103 -1.57 19.29 1.19
C LEU A 103 -2.79 18.41 0.91
N LEU A 104 -3.08 18.16 -0.35
CA LEU A 104 -4.12 17.25 -0.84
C LEU A 104 -3.54 15.86 -1.20
N ASP A 105 -2.26 15.62 -0.92
CA ASP A 105 -1.53 14.40 -1.32
C ASP A 105 -1.54 14.16 -2.84
N ILE A 106 -1.55 15.23 -3.64
CA ILE A 106 -1.42 15.20 -5.09
C ILE A 106 0.05 15.38 -5.47
N ARG A 107 0.64 14.39 -6.13
CA ARG A 107 2.05 14.44 -6.54
C ARG A 107 2.23 15.32 -7.78
N GLU A 108 3.40 15.93 -7.95
CA GLU A 108 3.68 16.86 -9.06
C GLU A 108 3.41 16.26 -10.45
N TRP A 109 3.67 14.96 -10.61
CA TRP A 109 3.54 14.21 -11.88
C TRP A 109 2.19 13.49 -12.02
N GLU A 110 1.34 13.51 -11.00
CA GLU A 110 0.11 12.69 -10.93
C GLU A 110 -0.92 13.09 -11.99
N MET A 111 -0.92 14.35 -12.42
CA MET A 111 -1.83 14.86 -13.45
C MET A 111 -1.43 14.49 -14.89
N ASN A 112 -0.41 13.64 -15.10
CA ASN A 112 0.05 13.24 -16.43
C ASN A 112 -0.60 11.95 -16.93
N ARG A 113 -1.59 11.41 -16.20
CA ARG A 113 -2.21 10.13 -16.54
C ARG A 113 -3.60 9.96 -15.91
N THR A 114 -4.49 9.33 -16.67
CA THR A 114 -5.85 9.00 -16.28
C THR A 114 -5.81 7.98 -15.16
N HIS A 115 -6.41 8.31 -14.02
CA HIS A 115 -6.44 7.44 -12.85
C HIS A 115 -7.57 7.80 -11.88
N TRP A 116 -7.80 6.91 -10.93
CA TRP A 116 -8.64 7.17 -9.76
C TRP A 116 -7.84 6.87 -8.49
N ALA A 117 -7.57 7.89 -7.69
CA ALA A 117 -6.91 7.78 -6.40
C ALA A 117 -7.87 8.05 -5.22
N VAL A 118 -7.61 7.43 -4.08
CA VAL A 118 -8.25 7.76 -2.79
C VAL A 118 -7.22 8.42 -1.91
N LYS A 119 -7.49 9.65 -1.44
CA LYS A 119 -6.54 10.47 -0.68
C LYS A 119 -6.96 10.57 0.78
N ASP A 120 -6.00 10.48 1.70
CA ASP A 120 -6.25 10.56 3.15
C ASP A 120 -6.27 12.00 3.70
N GLU A 121 -6.91 12.89 2.97
CA GLU A 121 -7.01 14.31 3.35
C GLU A 121 -8.48 14.74 3.41
N ASP A 122 -8.73 15.85 4.10
CA ASP A 122 -10.04 16.50 4.15
C ASP A 122 -10.11 17.56 3.04
N LEU A 123 -10.69 17.19 1.90
CA LEU A 123 -10.76 18.06 0.72
C LEU A 123 -11.41 19.40 1.05
N PHE A 124 -12.55 19.42 1.73
CA PHE A 124 -13.29 20.65 2.00
C PHE A 124 -12.54 21.54 2.98
N GLN A 125 -12.02 20.98 4.07
CA GLN A 125 -11.25 21.74 5.03
C GLN A 125 -10.03 22.41 4.37
N ARG A 126 -9.33 21.69 3.49
CA ARG A 126 -8.16 22.22 2.77
C ARG A 126 -8.54 23.34 1.81
N LEU A 127 -9.63 23.18 1.05
CA LEU A 127 -10.11 24.20 0.12
C LEU A 127 -10.65 25.45 0.83
N GLN A 128 -11.39 25.27 1.93
CA GLN A 128 -11.94 26.37 2.73
C GLN A 128 -10.84 27.20 3.41
N HIS A 129 -9.81 26.54 3.95
CA HIS A 129 -8.71 27.24 4.62
C HIS A 129 -7.93 28.16 3.67
N GLN A 130 -7.95 27.86 2.36
CA GLN A 130 -7.34 28.70 1.32
C GLN A 130 -8.31 29.70 0.68
N GLY A 131 -9.55 29.77 1.16
CA GLY A 131 -10.57 30.64 0.58
C GLY A 131 -11.02 30.24 -0.82
N ILE A 132 -10.73 29.00 -1.26
CA ILE A 132 -11.16 28.47 -2.57
C ILE A 132 -12.65 28.09 -2.51
N LEU A 133 -13.13 27.67 -1.34
CA LEU A 133 -14.54 27.40 -1.07
C LEU A 133 -15.03 28.26 0.08
N GLU A 134 -16.26 28.76 -0.04
CA GLU A 134 -16.90 29.50 1.05
C GLU A 134 -17.33 28.58 2.21
N PRO A 135 -17.21 29.02 3.47
CA PRO A 135 -17.54 28.20 4.64
C PRO A 135 -19.02 27.82 4.77
N ASP A 136 -19.93 28.60 4.17
CA ASP A 136 -21.39 28.50 4.39
C ASP A 136 -22.13 27.58 3.41
N LYS A 137 -21.44 27.01 2.41
CA LYS A 137 -22.01 25.93 1.61
C LYS A 137 -21.92 24.63 2.43
N GLN A 138 -22.98 24.37 3.20
CA GLN A 138 -23.16 23.15 4.00
C GLN A 138 -23.18 21.90 3.11
N ILE A 139 -22.01 21.46 2.68
CA ILE A 139 -21.83 20.07 2.24
C ILE A 139 -21.80 19.27 3.53
N LYS A 140 -22.77 18.35 3.70
CA LYS A 140 -22.94 17.51 4.88
C LYS A 140 -21.62 16.81 5.22
N THR A 141 -20.81 17.44 6.06
CA THR A 141 -19.63 16.87 6.70
C THR A 141 -20.13 15.93 7.78
N THR A 142 -20.73 14.82 7.34
CA THR A 142 -20.79 13.63 8.15
C THR A 142 -19.33 13.30 8.44
N LYS A 143 -18.94 13.22 9.72
CA LYS A 143 -17.63 12.68 10.10
C LYS A 143 -17.46 11.36 9.35
N LEU A 144 -16.66 11.40 8.28
CA LEU A 144 -16.48 10.27 7.40
C LEU A 144 -15.68 9.26 8.20
N ASP A 145 -16.39 8.23 8.68
CA ASP A 145 -15.74 7.06 9.22
C ASP A 145 -14.69 6.65 8.18
N ARG A 146 -13.43 6.58 8.63
CA ARG A 146 -12.39 5.90 7.88
C ARG A 146 -13.01 4.61 7.37
N PRO A 147 -12.71 4.17 6.13
CA PRO A 147 -13.19 2.89 5.69
C PRO A 147 -12.80 1.97 6.81
N ILE A 148 -13.83 1.40 7.43
CA ILE A 148 -13.63 0.27 8.31
C ILE A 148 -12.95 -0.64 7.31
N THR A 149 -11.63 -0.77 7.45
CA THR A 149 -10.96 -1.97 7.01
C THR A 149 -11.98 -3.00 7.46
N GLU A 150 -12.53 -3.79 6.55
CA GLU A 150 -12.80 -5.14 6.96
C GLU A 150 -11.43 -5.61 7.51
N LYS A 151 -11.16 -5.26 8.77
CA LYS A 151 -10.64 -6.15 9.74
C LYS A 151 -11.60 -7.30 9.48
N SER A 152 -11.20 -8.23 8.62
CA SER A 152 -11.06 -9.60 9.06
C SER A 152 -10.75 -9.46 10.53
N PRO A 153 -11.76 -9.51 11.42
CA PRO A 153 -11.68 -8.83 12.71
C PRO A 153 -10.49 -9.44 13.37
N ASN A 154 -9.27 -8.85 13.41
CA ASN A 154 -8.03 -9.68 13.45
C ASN A 154 -8.19 -10.70 14.56
N PRO A 155 -8.54 -11.95 14.23
CA PRO A 155 -9.52 -12.60 15.07
C PRO A 155 -8.75 -13.15 16.23
N LYS A 156 -8.90 -12.54 17.40
CA LYS A 156 -8.10 -12.89 18.56
C LYS A 156 -8.23 -14.39 18.78
N VAL A 157 -7.09 -15.08 18.73
CA VAL A 157 -7.00 -16.51 18.99
C VAL A 157 -6.32 -16.69 20.33
N LYS A 158 -6.94 -17.46 21.22
CA LYS A 158 -6.35 -17.83 22.52
C LYS A 158 -5.91 -19.30 22.59
N LYS A 159 -6.28 -20.11 21.60
CA LYS A 159 -6.02 -21.56 21.57
C LYS A 159 -5.51 -21.98 20.20
N VAL A 160 -4.53 -22.89 20.16
CA VAL A 160 -3.96 -23.44 18.92
C VAL A 160 -5.05 -24.02 18.00
N GLN A 161 -6.04 -24.73 18.56
CA GLN A 161 -7.17 -25.26 17.77
C GLN A 161 -7.94 -24.15 17.05
N GLY A 162 -8.17 -23.01 17.71
CA GLY A 162 -8.85 -21.86 17.11
C GLY A 162 -8.00 -21.17 16.04
N PHE A 163 -6.67 -21.29 16.11
CA PHE A 163 -5.76 -20.79 15.07
C PHE A 163 -5.84 -21.70 13.84
N ILE A 164 -5.70 -23.01 14.04
CA ILE A 164 -5.78 -24.01 12.96
C ILE A 164 -7.12 -23.91 12.23
N GLY A 165 -8.24 -23.85 12.97
CA GLY A 165 -9.56 -23.73 12.38
C GLY A 165 -9.73 -22.47 11.51
N LYS A 166 -9.05 -21.37 11.87
CA LYS A 166 -9.05 -20.15 11.07
C LYS A 166 -8.17 -20.28 9.85
N VAL A 167 -6.94 -20.78 10.00
CA VAL A 167 -6.00 -20.90 8.87
C VAL A 167 -6.52 -21.88 7.81
N LEU A 168 -7.10 -23.00 8.22
CA LEU A 168 -7.70 -23.98 7.30
C LEU A 168 -9.04 -23.52 6.72
N GLY A 169 -9.73 -22.59 7.37
CA GLY A 169 -10.98 -22.01 6.90
C GLY A 169 -10.80 -20.85 5.92
N LEU A 170 -9.56 -20.41 5.65
CA LEU A 170 -9.29 -19.41 4.63
C LEU A 170 -9.41 -20.07 3.25
N GLU A 171 -10.32 -19.57 2.43
CA GLU A 171 -10.41 -19.99 1.03
C GLU A 171 -9.09 -19.69 0.32
N GLN A 172 -8.48 -20.73 -0.26
CA GLN A 172 -7.34 -20.57 -1.13
C GLN A 172 -7.84 -20.20 -2.51
N GLU A 173 -7.40 -19.06 -3.02
CA GLU A 173 -7.69 -18.68 -4.40
C GLU A 173 -6.85 -19.51 -5.36
N ASP A 174 -7.50 -20.01 -6.41
CA ASP A 174 -6.80 -20.73 -7.47
C ASP A 174 -5.73 -19.83 -8.10
N GLY A 175 -4.52 -20.40 -8.27
CA GLY A 175 -3.37 -19.68 -8.80
C GLY A 175 -2.59 -18.86 -7.76
N TYR A 176 -2.97 -18.88 -6.48
CA TYR A 176 -2.23 -18.28 -5.38
C TYR A 176 -1.53 -19.32 -4.51
N GLU A 177 -0.50 -18.88 -3.79
CA GLU A 177 0.15 -19.59 -2.69
C GLU A 177 0.12 -18.73 -1.43
N VAL A 178 0.03 -19.41 -0.28
CA VAL A 178 -0.11 -18.77 1.03
C VAL A 178 1.17 -18.92 1.84
N PHE A 179 1.67 -17.81 2.36
CA PHE A 179 2.79 -17.75 3.29
C PHE A 179 2.39 -17.04 4.58
N TYR A 180 3.18 -17.22 5.62
CA TYR A 180 2.92 -16.74 6.96
C TYR A 180 4.16 -16.08 7.56
N ARG A 181 3.95 -15.11 8.46
CA ARG A 181 5.01 -14.55 9.30
C ARG A 181 4.47 -14.27 10.70
N GLY A 182 5.24 -14.65 11.72
CA GLY A 182 4.90 -14.39 13.12
C GLY A 182 5.58 -13.14 13.65
N HIS A 183 4.83 -12.24 14.26
CA HIS A 183 5.34 -11.14 15.06
C HIS A 183 4.94 -11.34 16.51
N SER A 184 5.91 -11.38 17.44
CA SER A 184 5.59 -11.54 18.86
C SER A 184 5.07 -10.26 19.51
N ASN A 185 5.35 -9.09 18.94
CA ASN A 185 4.83 -7.82 19.40
C ASN A 185 4.20 -7.06 18.23
N LYS A 186 2.88 -7.14 18.12
CA LYS A 186 2.09 -6.45 17.08
C LYS A 186 2.29 -4.93 17.07
N LYS A 187 2.53 -4.31 18.22
CA LYS A 187 2.63 -2.84 18.32
C LYS A 187 3.98 -2.31 17.83
N GLN A 188 5.04 -3.06 18.09
CA GLN A 188 6.41 -2.63 17.80
C GLN A 188 6.95 -3.19 16.49
N TYR A 189 6.58 -4.42 16.12
CA TYR A 189 7.16 -5.07 14.96
C TYR A 189 6.47 -4.62 13.67
N LYS A 190 7.29 -4.08 12.76
CA LYS A 190 6.89 -3.69 11.41
C LYS A 190 7.15 -4.83 10.44
N LEU A 191 6.29 -4.96 9.43
CA LEU A 191 6.48 -5.87 8.31
C LEU A 191 7.51 -5.29 7.33
N GLU A 192 8.73 -5.14 7.80
CA GLU A 192 9.81 -4.45 7.09
C GLU A 192 11.14 -5.21 7.32
N PRO A 193 11.93 -5.45 6.25
CA PRO A 193 13.28 -5.99 6.38
C PRO A 193 14.14 -5.19 7.35
N SER A 194 15.04 -5.87 8.04
CA SER A 194 15.94 -5.24 9.02
C SER A 194 16.75 -4.06 8.46
N LEU A 195 17.13 -4.11 7.18
CA LEU A 195 17.88 -3.05 6.52
C LEU A 195 17.13 -1.72 6.44
N PHE A 196 15.80 -1.78 6.23
CA PHE A 196 14.98 -0.59 5.99
C PHE A 196 14.43 0.02 7.29
N ARG A 197 14.75 -0.56 8.44
CA ARG A 197 14.32 -0.03 9.74
C ARG A 197 14.96 1.33 10.01
N LYS A 198 14.17 2.19 10.65
CA LYS A 198 14.53 3.57 11.00
C LYS A 198 14.66 3.75 12.51
N ASP A 199 15.49 4.70 12.91
CA ASP A 199 15.56 5.19 14.29
C ASP A 199 14.31 6.04 14.66
N GLU A 200 14.23 6.48 15.91
CA GLU A 200 13.15 7.35 16.40
C GLU A 200 13.07 8.70 15.68
N LYS A 201 14.18 9.13 15.05
CA LYS A 201 14.30 10.37 14.29
C LYS A 201 13.94 10.19 12.81
N GLY A 202 13.64 8.96 12.37
CA GLY A 202 13.27 8.62 11.00
C GLY A 202 14.45 8.34 10.06
N ASN A 203 15.69 8.27 10.57
CA ASN A 203 16.87 7.96 9.76
C ASN A 203 17.01 6.46 9.57
N TYR A 204 17.42 6.02 8.38
CA TYR A 204 17.75 4.62 8.16
C TYR A 204 19.00 4.24 8.95
N LEU A 205 18.95 3.08 9.62
CA LEU A 205 20.06 2.61 10.45
C LEU A 205 21.23 2.09 9.61
N TYR A 206 20.93 1.30 8.57
CA TYR A 206 21.93 0.52 7.83
C TYR A 206 21.83 0.65 6.31
N LYS A 207 20.74 1.24 5.80
CA LYS A 207 20.40 1.26 4.36
C LYS A 207 21.57 1.75 3.48
N ASP A 208 22.19 2.86 3.88
CA ASP A 208 23.23 3.50 3.06
C ASP A 208 24.55 2.71 3.06
N ASN A 209 24.76 1.88 4.09
CA ASN A 209 25.99 1.13 4.31
C ASN A 209 25.86 -0.38 4.04
N GLU A 210 24.76 -0.84 3.42
CA GLU A 210 24.50 -2.27 3.16
C GLU A 210 25.70 -2.99 2.51
N HIS A 211 26.28 -2.37 1.47
CA HIS A 211 27.39 -2.93 0.71
C HIS A 211 28.68 -3.05 1.54
N ILE A 212 28.89 -2.16 2.51
CA ILE A 212 30.02 -2.20 3.45
C ILE A 212 29.80 -3.38 4.39
N LEU A 213 28.65 -3.43 5.04
CA LEU A 213 28.26 -4.51 5.97
C LEU A 213 28.35 -5.90 5.31
N TYR A 214 27.86 -6.02 4.07
CA TYR A 214 27.95 -7.23 3.27
C TYR A 214 29.41 -7.67 3.05
N ARG A 215 30.29 -6.74 2.66
CA ARG A 215 31.70 -7.03 2.36
C ARG A 215 32.48 -7.38 3.63
N GLU A 216 32.28 -6.63 4.71
CA GLU A 216 32.96 -6.87 5.99
C GLU A 216 32.64 -8.25 6.55
N LEU A 217 31.36 -8.64 6.55
CA LEU A 217 30.95 -9.96 7.04
C LEU A 217 31.50 -11.10 6.17
N LEU A 218 31.50 -10.91 4.84
CA LEU A 218 32.05 -11.88 3.90
C LEU A 218 33.57 -12.06 4.06
N VAL A 219 34.32 -10.97 4.26
CA VAL A 219 35.78 -11.02 4.47
C VAL A 219 36.12 -11.68 5.80
N SER A 220 35.42 -11.30 6.87
CA SER A 220 35.68 -11.81 8.22
C SER A 220 35.31 -13.29 8.41
N ASN A 221 34.38 -13.84 7.62
CA ASN A 221 33.88 -15.22 7.75
C ASN A 221 33.97 -16.00 6.42
N SER A 222 34.99 -15.71 5.60
CA SER A 222 35.09 -16.23 4.22
C SER A 222 34.95 -17.74 4.05
N ALA A 223 35.41 -18.53 5.03
CA ALA A 223 35.28 -19.99 5.02
C ALA A 223 33.81 -20.45 5.05
N ASP A 224 32.97 -19.77 5.82
CA ASP A 224 31.55 -20.14 5.96
C ASP A 224 30.76 -19.83 4.68
N PHE A 225 31.19 -18.82 3.92
CA PHE A 225 30.54 -18.42 2.66
C PHE A 225 31.10 -19.15 1.42
N GLN A 226 32.10 -20.02 1.57
CA GLN A 226 32.80 -20.63 0.43
C GLN A 226 31.88 -21.47 -0.47
N SER A 227 30.89 -22.14 0.11
CA SER A 227 29.90 -22.94 -0.60
C SER A 227 28.74 -22.13 -1.19
N ASP A 228 28.63 -20.84 -0.87
CA ASP A 228 27.50 -20.01 -1.27
C ASP A 228 27.74 -19.43 -2.67
N ILE A 229 27.04 -20.02 -3.64
CA ILE A 229 27.20 -19.72 -5.06
C ILE A 229 26.53 -18.38 -5.39
N TYR A 230 25.27 -18.19 -4.98
CA TYR A 230 24.50 -17.01 -5.32
C TYR A 230 24.53 -15.96 -4.20
N THR A 231 24.34 -14.68 -4.58
CA THR A 231 24.22 -13.59 -3.60
C THR A 231 23.03 -13.80 -2.66
N LEU A 232 21.95 -14.43 -3.13
CA LEU A 232 20.80 -14.75 -2.29
C LEU A 232 21.18 -15.73 -1.17
N ASP A 233 21.92 -16.79 -1.47
CA ASP A 233 22.39 -17.78 -0.48
C ASP A 233 23.21 -17.09 0.61
N ARG A 234 24.10 -16.18 0.19
CA ARG A 234 24.91 -15.38 1.09
C ARG A 234 24.04 -14.51 1.98
N LEU A 235 23.07 -13.79 1.42
CA LEU A 235 22.16 -12.95 2.21
C LEU A 235 21.35 -13.76 3.24
N VAL A 236 20.89 -14.96 2.88
CA VAL A 236 20.22 -15.88 3.82
C VAL A 236 21.18 -16.26 4.94
N ARG A 237 22.41 -16.69 4.63
CA ARG A 237 23.43 -16.99 5.64
C ARG A 237 23.75 -15.78 6.52
N MET A 238 23.84 -14.58 5.94
CA MET A 238 24.12 -13.34 6.67
C MET A 238 23.03 -13.02 7.71
N GLN A 239 21.76 -13.38 7.47
CA GLN A 239 20.72 -13.24 8.49
C GLN A 239 20.99 -14.13 9.72
N HIS A 240 21.65 -15.28 9.58
CA HIS A 240 22.08 -16.11 10.71
C HIS A 240 23.18 -15.44 11.55
N TYR A 241 23.99 -14.58 10.95
CA TYR A 241 24.93 -13.70 11.67
C TYR A 241 24.27 -12.42 12.21
N SER A 242 22.94 -12.34 12.16
CA SER A 242 22.17 -11.16 12.56
C SER A 242 22.51 -9.89 11.76
N LEU A 243 23.06 -10.04 10.56
CA LEU A 243 23.31 -8.91 9.67
C LEU A 243 21.96 -8.29 9.25
N PRO A 244 21.78 -6.96 9.31
CA PRO A 244 20.62 -6.31 8.74
C PRO A 244 20.60 -6.48 7.21
N THR A 245 19.69 -7.31 6.70
CA THR A 245 19.53 -7.54 5.26
C THR A 245 18.21 -6.95 4.75
N ARG A 246 18.14 -6.84 3.41
CA ARG A 246 16.93 -6.55 2.64
C ARG A 246 15.92 -7.70 2.58
N LEU A 247 16.26 -8.86 3.14
CA LEU A 247 15.40 -10.03 3.13
C LEU A 247 14.35 -9.93 4.24
N LEU A 248 13.18 -10.48 3.96
CA LEU A 248 12.10 -10.63 4.92
C LEU A 248 11.72 -12.10 5.01
N ASP A 249 11.89 -12.70 6.18
CA ASP A 249 11.58 -14.11 6.38
C ASP A 249 10.07 -14.37 6.35
N ILE A 250 9.65 -15.34 5.56
CA ILE A 250 8.28 -15.86 5.54
C ILE A 250 8.35 -17.39 5.57
N THR A 251 7.27 -18.05 5.95
CA THR A 251 7.19 -19.51 6.02
C THR A 251 5.91 -20.01 5.38
N SER A 252 5.96 -21.14 4.70
CA SER A 252 4.77 -21.85 4.22
C SER A 252 4.04 -22.61 5.35
N ASN A 253 4.65 -22.72 6.54
CA ASN A 253 4.08 -23.43 7.67
C ASN A 253 3.44 -22.46 8.68
N PRO A 254 2.10 -22.46 8.82
CA PRO A 254 1.40 -21.54 9.72
C PRO A 254 1.76 -21.77 11.20
N LEU A 255 2.16 -22.98 11.60
CA LEU A 255 2.55 -23.27 12.97
C LEU A 255 3.93 -22.70 13.32
N ILE A 256 4.84 -22.59 12.35
CA ILE A 256 6.12 -21.92 12.54
C ILE A 256 5.89 -20.42 12.74
N ALA A 257 5.01 -19.81 11.95
CA ALA A 257 4.62 -18.42 12.16
C ALA A 257 3.95 -18.21 13.53
N LEU A 258 3.06 -19.11 13.94
CA LEU A 258 2.45 -19.06 15.28
C LEU A 258 3.50 -19.16 16.39
N TYR A 259 4.47 -20.06 16.24
CA TYR A 259 5.58 -20.19 17.20
C TYR A 259 6.33 -18.86 17.36
N PHE A 260 6.73 -18.21 16.26
CA PHE A 260 7.39 -16.90 16.33
C PHE A 260 6.50 -15.79 16.89
N ALA A 261 5.18 -15.86 16.66
CA ALA A 261 4.23 -14.93 17.27
C ALA A 261 4.09 -15.10 18.80
N CYS A 262 4.52 -16.22 19.38
CA CYS A 262 4.42 -16.47 20.82
C CYS A 262 5.77 -16.55 21.54
N LYS A 263 6.90 -16.71 20.83
CA LYS A 263 8.20 -17.05 21.44
C LYS A 263 8.81 -15.94 22.29
N SER A 264 8.80 -14.69 21.82
CA SER A 264 9.75 -13.68 22.31
C SER A 264 9.14 -12.58 23.20
N SER A 265 7.82 -12.45 23.25
CA SER A 265 7.15 -11.36 23.98
C SER A 265 5.93 -11.91 24.72
N ILE A 266 6.16 -12.49 25.89
CA ILE A 266 5.17 -13.28 26.66
C ILE A 266 3.94 -12.46 27.05
N ASP A 267 4.13 -11.18 27.41
CA ASP A 267 3.08 -10.29 27.90
C ASP A 267 2.45 -9.42 26.81
N GLU A 268 2.91 -9.53 25.57
CA GLU A 268 2.45 -8.71 24.45
C GLU A 268 1.53 -9.49 23.50
N GLU A 269 0.66 -8.77 22.82
CA GLU A 269 -0.16 -9.38 21.77
C GLU A 269 0.69 -9.61 20.52
N GLY A 270 0.93 -10.87 20.20
CA GLY A 270 1.49 -11.29 18.91
C GLY A 270 0.47 -11.31 17.78
N GLU A 271 0.96 -11.41 16.54
CA GLU A 271 0.15 -11.59 15.35
C GLU A 271 0.80 -12.55 14.36
N VAL A 272 -0.04 -13.23 13.58
CA VAL A 272 0.38 -13.99 12.40
C VAL A 272 -0.14 -13.25 11.18
N ILE A 273 0.78 -12.82 10.34
CA ILE A 273 0.51 -12.15 9.06
C ILE A 273 0.44 -13.22 7.98
N ILE A 274 -0.54 -13.10 7.10
CA ILE A 274 -0.80 -14.04 6.01
C ILE A 274 -0.58 -13.31 4.69
N PHE A 275 0.21 -13.91 3.81
CA PHE A 275 0.48 -13.44 2.46
C PHE A 275 -0.22 -14.36 1.48
N SER A 276 -1.02 -13.80 0.58
CA SER A 276 -1.52 -14.52 -0.60
C SER A 276 -0.82 -13.96 -1.82
N ILE A 277 0.06 -14.77 -2.42
CA ILE A 277 0.95 -14.37 -3.52
C ILE A 277 0.55 -15.18 -4.75
N LYS A 278 0.42 -14.53 -5.91
CA LYS A 278 0.17 -15.26 -7.15
C LYS A 278 1.37 -16.14 -7.48
N ARG A 279 1.14 -17.36 -7.96
CA ARG A 279 2.21 -18.28 -8.35
C ARG A 279 3.14 -17.70 -9.42
N GLU A 280 2.62 -16.85 -10.32
CA GLU A 280 3.42 -16.18 -11.36
C GLU A 280 4.47 -15.19 -10.80
N ASP A 281 4.21 -14.62 -9.61
CA ASP A 281 5.09 -13.67 -8.95
C ASP A 281 6.17 -14.36 -8.10
N ILE A 282 5.99 -15.65 -7.80
CA ILE A 282 6.95 -16.43 -7.01
C ILE A 282 8.14 -16.82 -7.90
N LYS A 283 9.32 -16.33 -7.52
CA LYS A 283 10.57 -16.63 -8.21
C LYS A 283 11.41 -17.60 -7.39
N TYR A 284 11.99 -18.57 -8.08
CA TYR A 284 12.96 -19.49 -7.48
C TYR A 284 14.33 -18.82 -7.32
N PHE A 285 15.18 -19.43 -6.50
CA PHE A 285 16.50 -18.88 -6.14
C PHE A 285 17.43 -18.67 -7.34
N ASP A 286 17.20 -19.38 -8.44
CA ASP A 286 17.96 -19.36 -9.69
C ASP A 286 17.37 -18.43 -10.76
N SER A 287 16.30 -17.69 -10.44
CA SER A 287 15.72 -16.68 -11.34
C SER A 287 16.66 -15.48 -11.51
N ASP A 288 16.71 -14.95 -12.73
CA ASP A 288 17.33 -13.68 -13.08
C ASP A 288 16.86 -12.52 -12.18
N LEU A 289 15.55 -12.37 -11.96
CA LEU A 289 14.98 -11.33 -11.11
C LEU A 289 15.46 -11.47 -9.67
N ALA A 290 15.44 -12.68 -9.11
CA ALA A 290 15.93 -12.95 -7.76
C ALA A 290 17.43 -12.60 -7.63
N SER A 291 18.22 -12.98 -8.64
CA SER A 291 19.65 -12.67 -8.70
C SER A 291 19.92 -11.17 -8.80
N CYS A 292 19.21 -10.44 -9.65
CA CYS A 292 19.33 -8.99 -9.78
C CYS A 292 18.99 -8.28 -8.45
N ILE A 293 17.85 -8.62 -7.84
CA ILE A 293 17.41 -8.02 -6.58
C ILE A 293 18.38 -8.32 -5.43
N ALA A 294 18.93 -9.54 -5.37
CA ALA A 294 19.92 -9.90 -4.36
C ALA A 294 21.24 -9.14 -4.55
N ASN A 295 21.72 -8.99 -5.80
CA ASN A 295 22.99 -8.32 -6.09
C ASN A 295 23.00 -6.82 -5.80
N LEU A 296 21.83 -6.18 -5.76
CA LEU A 296 21.72 -4.80 -5.26
C LEU A 296 22.32 -4.63 -3.85
N ALA A 297 22.41 -5.68 -3.01
CA ALA A 297 23.04 -5.60 -1.70
C ALA A 297 24.55 -5.25 -1.75
N ARG A 298 25.17 -5.45 -2.92
CA ARG A 298 26.60 -5.24 -3.14
C ARG A 298 26.92 -3.86 -3.71
N LEU A 299 25.90 -3.13 -4.14
CA LEU A 299 25.98 -1.83 -4.78
C LEU A 299 25.90 -0.70 -3.76
N LEU A 300 26.52 0.43 -4.10
CA LEU A 300 26.34 1.69 -3.37
C LEU A 300 24.86 2.09 -3.39
N GLN A 301 24.40 2.81 -2.37
CA GLN A 301 22.99 3.19 -2.30
C GLN A 301 22.53 4.02 -3.52
N THR A 302 23.42 4.83 -4.07
CA THR A 302 23.19 5.66 -5.28
C THR A 302 23.10 4.86 -6.58
N GLU A 303 23.52 3.60 -6.58
CA GLU A 303 23.53 2.72 -7.78
C GLU A 303 22.30 1.80 -7.82
N LYS A 304 21.40 1.88 -6.83
CA LYS A 304 20.24 1.00 -6.70
C LYS A 304 18.94 1.61 -7.25
N GLU A 305 18.99 2.88 -7.67
CA GLU A 305 17.89 3.64 -8.29
C GLU A 305 17.99 3.56 -9.82
#